data_AF-A0A9E6AQA5-F1
#
_entry.id   AF-A0A9E6AQA5-F1
#
_cell.length_a   1.000
_cell.length_b   1.000
_cell.length_c   1.000
_cell.angle_alpha   90.00
_cell.angle_beta   90.00
_cell.angle_gamma   90.00
#
_symmetry.space_group_name_H-M   'P 1'
#
loop_
_entity.id
_entity.type
_entity.pdbx_description
1 polymer ?
#
loop_
_entity_poly.entity_id
_entity_poly.type
_entity_poly.pdbx_seq_one_letter_code
_entity_poly.pdbx_strand_id
1 'polypeptide(L)'
;MAQYIALLRGINVGGKKIIKMADLRLLLSDAGFMAVKTYIQSGNVIFETDINKAEIGAVIGGLIEKSFGFLPRIFILDLAAISLIAFCSKLIRLYLTAGHTAGDTPASSNYLQILTN
;
A
#
# COMPACT_ATOMS: atom_id res chain seq x y z
N MET A 1 10.42 17.25 -0.16
CA MET A 1 9.64 16.10 -0.66
C MET A 1 9.63 14.97 0.33
N ALA A 2 8.43 14.55 0.71
CA ALA A 2 8.24 13.35 1.52
C ALA A 2 7.99 12.14 0.62
N GLN A 3 8.39 10.96 1.10
CA GLN A 3 8.21 9.69 0.38
C GLN A 3 6.92 9.01 0.83
N TYR A 4 6.17 8.50 -0.14
CA TYR A 4 4.89 7.85 0.07
C TYR A 4 4.78 6.54 -0.72
N ILE A 5 3.84 5.70 -0.29
CA ILE A 5 3.37 4.55 -1.06
C ILE A 5 1.89 4.74 -1.39
N ALA A 6 1.54 4.64 -2.67
CA ALA A 6 0.17 4.46 -3.12
C ALA A 6 -0.13 2.98 -3.37
N LEU A 7 -1.19 2.49 -2.76
CA LEU A 7 -1.72 1.15 -2.96
C LEU A 7 -3.02 1.24 -3.78
N LEU A 8 -2.93 1.00 -5.08
CA LEU A 8 -4.06 0.99 -6.00
C LEU A 8 -4.77 -0.36 -5.90
N ARG A 9 -6.08 -0.34 -5.65
CA ARG A 9 -6.88 -1.55 -5.48
C ARG A 9 -7.70 -1.86 -6.73
N GLY A 10 -7.75 -3.15 -7.08
CA GLY A 10 -8.62 -3.67 -8.13
C GLY A 10 -8.17 -3.35 -9.56
N ILE A 11 -6.87 -3.14 -9.77
CA ILE A 11 -6.27 -3.03 -11.10
C ILE A 11 -5.60 -4.35 -11.50
N ASN A 12 -5.51 -4.64 -12.81
CA ASN A 12 -4.83 -5.84 -13.33
C ASN A 12 -5.36 -7.19 -12.79
N VAL A 13 -6.61 -7.23 -12.31
CA VAL A 13 -7.26 -8.46 -11.82
C VAL A 13 -8.34 -8.90 -12.80
N GLY A 14 -8.35 -10.19 -13.15
CA GLY A 14 -9.38 -10.79 -14.01
C GLY A 14 -9.48 -10.16 -15.40
N GLY A 15 -8.37 -9.64 -15.93
CA GLY A 15 -8.32 -8.98 -17.25
C GLY A 15 -8.98 -7.59 -17.30
N LYS A 16 -9.39 -7.02 -16.16
CA LYS A 16 -10.05 -5.71 -16.09
C LYS A 16 -9.10 -4.65 -15.55
N LYS A 17 -9.39 -3.38 -15.90
CA LYS A 17 -8.67 -2.20 -15.37
C LYS A 17 -7.15 -2.34 -15.55
N ILE A 18 -6.76 -2.62 -16.80
CA ILE A 18 -5.38 -2.95 -17.16
C ILE A 18 -4.55 -1.66 -17.22
N ILE A 19 -3.46 -1.65 -16.46
CA ILE A 19 -2.45 -0.59 -16.49
C ILE A 19 -1.08 -1.25 -16.59
N LYS A 20 -0.32 -0.91 -17.63
CA LYS A 20 1.10 -1.28 -17.68
C LYS A 20 1.87 -0.41 -16.68
N MET A 21 2.72 -1.03 -15.89
CA MET A 21 3.46 -0.33 -14.83
C MET A 21 4.49 0.68 -15.38
N ALA A 22 4.95 0.50 -16.62
CA ALA A 22 5.74 1.51 -17.31
C ALA A 22 4.92 2.79 -17.55
N ASP A 23 3.72 2.65 -18.09
CA ASP A 23 2.81 3.76 -18.37
C ASP A 23 2.39 4.48 -17.07
N LEU A 24 2.12 3.73 -15.99
CA LEU A 24 1.83 4.32 -14.69
C LEU A 24 2.99 5.15 -14.13
N ARG A 25 4.23 4.64 -14.25
CA ARG A 25 5.42 5.37 -13.80
C ARG A 25 5.60 6.65 -14.62
N LEU A 26 5.43 6.56 -15.93
CA LEU A 26 5.55 7.72 -16.82
C LEU A 26 4.49 8.76 -16.49
N LEU A 27 3.22 8.37 -16.37
CA LEU A 27 2.12 9.26 -16.02
C LEU A 27 2.39 10.06 -14.74
N LEU A 28 2.88 9.40 -13.69
CA LEU A 28 3.19 10.07 -12.43
C LEU A 28 4.44 10.95 -12.54
N SER A 29 5.46 10.49 -13.28
CA SER A 29 6.68 11.29 -13.49
C SER A 29 6.37 12.59 -14.26
N ASP A 30 5.53 12.49 -15.30
CA ASP A 30 5.08 13.63 -16.11
C ASP A 30 4.21 14.61 -15.30
N ALA A 31 3.49 14.10 -14.29
CA ALA A 31 2.73 14.91 -13.34
C ALA A 31 3.58 15.52 -12.21
N GLY A 32 4.91 15.36 -12.25
CA GLY A 32 5.84 15.97 -11.30
C GLY A 32 6.12 15.15 -10.04
N PHE A 33 5.64 13.90 -9.96
CA PHE A 33 6.06 12.99 -8.90
C PHE A 33 7.49 12.51 -9.15
N MET A 34 8.30 12.45 -8.10
CA MET A 34 9.71 12.10 -8.19
C MET A 34 9.97 10.66 -7.72
N ALA A 35 11.13 10.12 -8.11
CA ALA A 35 11.61 8.79 -7.70
C ALA A 35 10.58 7.65 -7.87
N VAL A 36 9.71 7.74 -8.89
CA VAL A 36 8.57 6.84 -9.06
C VAL A 36 9.04 5.40 -9.35
N LYS A 37 8.64 4.47 -8.49
CA LYS A 37 8.91 3.03 -8.60
C LYS A 37 7.62 2.25 -8.43
N THR A 38 7.48 1.16 -9.17
CA THR A 38 6.35 0.23 -9.06
C THR A 38 6.83 -1.14 -8.61
N TYR A 39 6.06 -1.82 -7.78
CA TYR A 39 6.31 -3.21 -7.42
C TYR A 39 5.34 -4.13 -8.15
N ILE A 40 5.89 -5.03 -8.97
CA ILE A 40 5.16 -6.00 -9.83
C ILE A 40 3.97 -5.37 -10.57
N GLN A 41 2.92 -6.13 -10.90
CA GLN A 41 1.70 -5.61 -11.54
C GLN A 41 0.55 -5.38 -10.54
N SER A 42 0.86 -5.21 -9.25
CA SER A 42 -0.14 -5.20 -8.16
C SER A 42 -0.68 -3.81 -7.82
N GLY A 43 -0.19 -2.75 -8.46
CA GLY A 43 -0.62 -1.38 -8.17
C GLY A 43 0.02 -0.78 -6.91
N ASN A 44 1.19 -1.27 -6.52
CA ASN A 44 1.97 -0.68 -5.44
C ASN A 44 3.00 0.29 -6.03
N VAL A 45 2.91 1.57 -5.67
CA VAL A 45 3.75 2.63 -6.23
C VAL A 45 4.44 3.39 -5.10
N ILE A 46 5.76 3.55 -5.18
CA ILE A 46 6.56 4.39 -4.30
C ILE A 46 6.93 5.65 -5.08
N PHE A 47 6.83 6.82 -4.46
CA PHE A 47 7.19 8.09 -5.07
C PHE A 47 7.47 9.16 -4.01
N GLU A 48 8.02 10.28 -4.45
CA GLU A 48 8.29 11.47 -3.66
C GLU A 48 7.48 12.65 -4.20
N THR A 49 6.94 13.48 -3.30
CA THR A 49 6.16 14.68 -3.65
C THR A 49 6.15 15.70 -2.52
N ASP A 50 5.86 16.95 -2.85
CA ASP A 50 5.55 18.02 -1.90
C ASP A 50 4.03 18.25 -1.74
N ILE A 51 3.20 17.50 -2.48
CA ILE A 51 1.74 17.53 -2.34
C ILE A 51 1.36 17.05 -0.94
N ASN A 52 0.34 17.69 -0.33
CA ASN A 52 -0.17 17.28 0.96
C ASN A 52 -0.72 15.84 0.89
N LYS A 53 -0.36 14.99 1.85
CA LYS A 53 -0.79 13.58 1.93
C LYS A 53 -2.29 13.37 1.66
N ALA A 54 -3.14 14.27 2.16
CA ALA A 54 -4.59 14.18 2.01
C ALA A 54 -5.06 14.33 0.55
N GLU A 55 -4.29 15.02 -0.28
CA GLU A 55 -4.63 15.37 -1.67
C GLU A 55 -4.05 14.36 -2.67
N ILE A 56 -2.93 13.70 -2.33
CA ILE A 56 -2.21 12.76 -3.20
C ILE A 56 -3.15 11.73 -3.84
N GLY A 57 -4.05 11.14 -3.05
CA GLY A 57 -4.97 10.12 -3.54
C GLY A 57 -5.93 10.66 -4.61
N ALA A 58 -6.44 11.88 -4.43
CA ALA A 58 -7.32 12.52 -5.40
C ALA A 58 -6.57 12.91 -6.69
N VAL A 59 -5.35 13.43 -6.55
CA VAL A 59 -4.49 13.79 -7.70
C VAL A 59 -4.16 12.55 -8.53
N ILE A 60 -3.64 11.48 -7.91
CA ILE A 60 -3.31 10.24 -8.62
C ILE A 60 -4.57 9.61 -9.22
N GLY A 61 -5.69 9.61 -8.49
CA GLY A 61 -6.97 9.10 -8.98
C GLY A 61 -7.44 9.81 -10.25
N GLY A 62 -7.42 11.15 -10.26
CA GLY A 62 -7.82 11.94 -11.42
C GLY A 62 -6.89 11.75 -12.63
N LEU A 63 -5.58 11.61 -12.40
CA LEU A 63 -4.62 11.28 -13.48
C LEU A 63 -4.95 9.92 -14.10
N ILE A 64 -5.21 8.90 -13.28
CA ILE A 64 -5.53 7.55 -13.75
C ILE A 64 -6.87 7.53 -14.48
N GLU A 65 -7.87 8.23 -13.96
CA GLU A 65 -9.19 8.32 -14.61
C GLU A 65 -9.07 8.96 -15.99
N LYS A 66 -8.32 10.05 -16.11
CA LYS A 66 -8.09 10.74 -17.39
C LYS A 66 -7.32 9.88 -18.41
N SER A 67 -6.32 9.12 -17.96
CA SER A 67 -5.46 8.34 -18.87
C SER A 67 -5.97 6.92 -19.16
N PHE A 68 -6.70 6.30 -18.24
CA PHE A 68 -7.10 4.90 -18.32
C PHE A 68 -8.62 4.66 -18.21
N GLY A 69 -9.41 5.72 -17.98
CA GLY A 69 -10.88 5.66 -18.03
C GLY A 69 -11.56 5.03 -16.82
N PHE A 70 -10.88 4.95 -15.68
CA PHE A 70 -11.49 4.50 -14.43
C PHE A 70 -10.82 5.10 -13.19
N LEU A 71 -11.60 5.22 -12.11
CA LEU A 71 -11.11 5.70 -10.81
C LEU A 71 -10.82 4.51 -9.87
N PRO A 72 -9.54 4.15 -9.59
CA PRO A 72 -9.22 3.13 -8.61
C PRO A 72 -9.43 3.65 -7.17
N ARG A 73 -9.64 2.73 -6.23
CA ARG A 73 -9.45 3.06 -4.80
C ARG A 73 -7.96 3.09 -4.50
N ILE A 74 -7.50 4.15 -3.86
CA ILE A 74 -6.08 4.39 -3.57
C ILE A 74 -5.92 4.63 -2.06
N PHE A 75 -4.99 3.91 -1.44
CA PHE A 75 -4.54 4.18 -0.07
C PHE A 75 -3.15 4.78 -0.09
N ILE A 76 -2.95 5.88 0.64
CA ILE A 76 -1.66 6.56 0.76
C ILE A 76 -1.06 6.29 2.13
N LEU A 77 0.13 5.68 2.13
CA LEU A 77 0.93 5.45 3.32
C LEU A 77 2.16 6.35 3.28
N ASP A 78 2.46 6.98 4.40
CA ASP A 78 3.78 7.60 4.60
C ASP A 78 4.76 6.57 5.17
N LEU A 79 6.04 6.94 5.14
CA LEU A 79 7.12 6.10 5.68
C LEU A 79 6.91 5.74 7.15
N ALA A 80 6.42 6.68 7.96
CA ALA A 80 6.20 6.47 9.39
C ALA A 80 5.16 5.36 9.66
N ALA A 81 4.05 5.36 8.92
CA ALA A 81 3.02 4.33 9.01
C ALA A 81 3.59 2.94 8.64
N ILE A 82 4.42 2.86 7.59
CA ILE A 82 5.04 1.59 7.18
C ILE A 82 6.03 1.09 8.22
N SER A 83 6.88 1.97 8.73
CA SER A 83 7.82 1.63 9.81
C SER A 83 7.08 1.11 11.04
N LEU A 84 5.96 1.75 11.42
CA LEU A 84 5.13 1.30 12.52
C LEU A 84 4.50 -0.07 12.25
N ILE A 85 3.94 -0.29 11.05
CA ILE A 85 3.36 -1.60 10.67
C ILE A 85 4.44 -2.70 10.72
N ALA A 86 5.63 -2.44 10.16
CA ALA A 86 6.73 -3.40 10.17
C ALA A 86 7.20 -3.71 11.59
N PHE A 87 7.28 -2.69 12.45
CA PHE A 87 7.62 -2.83 13.86
C PHE A 87 6.58 -3.65 14.62
N CYS A 88 5.29 -3.30 14.49
CA CYS A 88 4.19 -4.02 15.13
C CYS A 88 4.13 -5.47 14.66
N SER A 89 4.31 -5.73 13.36
CA SER A 89 4.36 -7.10 12.81
C SER A 89 5.49 -7.91 13.45
N LYS A 90 6.67 -7.32 13.63
CA LYS A 90 7.80 -7.97 14.31
C LYS A 90 7.51 -8.26 15.79
N LEU A 91 6.90 -7.31 16.51
CA LEU A 91 6.52 -7.50 17.91
C LEU A 91 5.45 -8.57 18.08
N ILE A 92 4.41 -8.56 17.26
CA ILE A 92 3.35 -9.57 17.28
C ILE A 92 3.96 -10.94 17.03
N ARG A 93 4.82 -11.07 16.02
CA ARG A 93 5.49 -12.34 15.74
C ARG A 93 6.32 -12.82 16.91
N LEU A 94 7.08 -11.93 17.56
CA LEU A 94 7.86 -12.27 18.75
C LEU A 94 6.96 -12.79 19.88
N TYR A 95 5.88 -12.07 20.19
CA TYR A 95 4.91 -12.45 21.23
C TYR A 95 4.31 -13.84 20.98
N LEU A 96 3.88 -14.13 19.75
CA LEU A 96 3.25 -15.40 19.41
C LEU A 96 4.26 -16.58 19.40
N THR A 97 5.54 -16.32 19.09
CA THR A 97 6.59 -17.36 19.08
C THR A 97 7.27 -17.58 20.43
N ALA A 98 7.12 -16.66 21.39
CA ALA A 98 7.77 -16.74 22.71
C ALA A 98 7.17 -17.81 23.64
N GLY A 99 6.15 -18.55 23.20
CA GLY A 99 5.61 -19.70 23.93
C GLY A 99 4.90 -19.29 25.21
N HIS A 100 3.67 -18.80 25.11
CA HIS A 100 2.77 -18.74 26.26
C HIS A 100 2.51 -20.17 26.74
N THR A 101 3.02 -20.49 27.93
CA THR A 101 2.68 -21.72 28.64
C THR A 101 1.20 -21.71 29.02
N ALA A 102 0.55 -22.87 28.87
CA ALA A 102 -0.88 -23.09 29.02
C ALA A 102 -1.47 -22.42 30.29
N GLY A 103 -2.22 -21.33 30.08
CA GLY A 103 -2.90 -20.60 31.15
C GLY A 103 -3.69 -19.37 30.67
N ASP A 104 -3.30 -18.76 29.54
CA ASP A 104 -3.83 -17.45 29.16
C ASP A 104 -5.02 -17.50 28.20
N THR A 105 -6.21 -17.28 28.78
CA THR A 105 -7.52 -16.83 28.26
C THR A 105 -7.91 -16.99 26.77
N PRO A 106 -9.22 -17.21 26.46
CA PRO A 106 -9.71 -17.58 25.12
C PRO A 106 -9.39 -16.60 23.98
N ALA A 107 -9.05 -15.35 24.31
CA ALA A 107 -8.78 -14.30 23.32
C ALA A 107 -7.51 -14.57 22.50
N SER A 108 -6.49 -15.19 23.08
CA SER A 108 -5.20 -15.46 22.42
C SER A 108 -5.33 -16.45 21.25
N SER A 109 -6.25 -17.41 21.36
CA SER A 109 -6.51 -18.44 20.34
C SER A 109 -7.14 -17.86 19.06
N ASN A 110 -8.07 -16.91 19.18
CA ASN A 110 -8.71 -16.28 18.02
C ASN A 110 -7.76 -15.35 17.25
N TYR A 111 -6.85 -14.64 17.94
CA TYR A 111 -5.85 -13.80 17.28
C TYR A 111 -4.80 -14.62 16.52
N LEU A 112 -4.39 -15.78 17.05
CA LEU A 112 -3.51 -16.71 16.36
C LEU A 112 -4.13 -17.19 15.05
N GLN A 113 -5.42 -17.57 15.03
CA GLN A 113 -6.10 -18.02 13.82
C GLN A 113 -6.25 -16.94 12.73
N ILE A 114 -6.40 -15.67 13.12
CA ILE A 114 -6.51 -14.55 12.17
C ILE A 114 -5.17 -14.21 11.50
N LEU A 115 -4.05 -14.47 12.18
CA LEU A 115 -2.71 -14.09 11.71
C LEU A 115 -1.99 -15.20 10.92
N THR A 116 -2.52 -16.41 10.93
CA THR A 116 -1.94 -17.58 10.22
C THR A 116 -2.67 -18.00 8.95
N ASN A 117 -3.79 -17.34 8.60
CA ASN A 117 -4.49 -17.48 7.32
C ASN A 117 -4.23 -16.27 6.41
#